data_AF-A0A7U3YJL8-F1
#
_entry.id   AF-A0A7U3YJL8-F1
#
_cell.length_a   1.000
_cell.length_b   1.000
_cell.length_c   1.000
_cell.angle_alpha   90.00
_cell.angle_beta   90.00
_cell.angle_gamma   90.00
#
_symmetry.space_group_name_H-M   'P 1'
#
loop_
_entity.id
_entity.type
_entity.pdbx_description
1 polymer ?
#
loop_
_entity_poly.entity_id
_entity_poly.type
_entity_poly.pdbx_seq_one_letter_code
_entity_poly.pdbx_strand_id
1 'polypeptide(L)'
;MTTEKTPEQRKENFGMFVKGICNGFRQYTRKKTGEVVTQLLINLPGATSSLQIEVPTGTDLTKFHDFEPVSVKIMPSFYEGRIIGFNLA
;
A
#
# COMPACT_ATOMS: atom_id res chain seq x y z
N MET A 1 27.89 20.44 -13.00
CA MET A 1 27.83 19.96 -11.61
C MET A 1 26.44 19.38 -11.39
N THR A 2 26.29 18.06 -11.35
CA THR A 2 25.00 17.40 -11.07
C THR A 2 24.86 17.26 -9.57
N THR A 3 23.97 18.05 -8.97
CA THR A 3 23.62 17.94 -7.55
C THR A 3 22.93 16.60 -7.34
N GLU A 4 23.64 15.63 -6.77
CA GLU A 4 23.03 14.37 -6.34
C GLU A 4 22.00 14.67 -5.26
N LYS A 5 20.73 14.34 -5.52
CA LYS A 5 19.68 14.44 -4.51
C LYS A 5 20.00 13.51 -3.34
N THR A 6 19.86 14.05 -2.12
CA THR A 6 20.06 13.32 -0.85
C THR A 6 19.19 12.05 -0.82
N PRO A 7 19.62 10.99 -0.12
CA PRO A 7 18.86 9.73 0.00
C PRO A 7 17.41 9.92 0.46
N GLU A 8 17.16 10.94 1.29
CA GLU A 8 15.84 11.33 1.79
C GLU A 8 14.91 11.82 0.66
N GLN A 9 15.42 12.64 -0.28
CA GLN A 9 14.67 13.09 -1.46
C GLN A 9 14.42 11.95 -2.49
N ARG A 10 15.19 10.86 -2.44
CA ARG A 10 14.93 9.68 -3.29
C ARG A 10 13.76 8.84 -2.77
N LYS A 11 13.53 8.81 -1.45
CA LYS A 11 12.39 8.09 -0.85
C LYS A 11 11.05 8.72 -1.22
N GLU A 12 10.97 10.04 -1.32
CA GLU A 12 9.73 10.75 -1.70
C GLU A 12 9.24 10.44 -3.13
N ASN A 13 10.17 10.09 -4.03
CA ASN A 13 9.90 9.80 -5.44
C ASN A 13 9.73 8.30 -5.75
N PHE A 14 9.92 7.42 -4.78
CA PHE A 14 9.71 6.00 -4.97
C PHE A 14 8.23 5.66 -4.72
N GLY A 15 7.71 4.67 -5.45
CA GLY A 15 6.33 4.21 -5.34
C GLY A 15 5.58 4.23 -6.67
N MET A 16 4.43 3.57 -6.68
CA MET A 16 3.56 3.42 -7.86
C MET A 16 2.17 3.93 -7.56
N PHE A 17 1.55 4.64 -8.50
CA PHE A 17 0.12 4.93 -8.42
C PHE A 17 -0.67 3.75 -8.98
N VAL A 18 -1.62 3.28 -8.19
CA VAL A 18 -2.52 2.21 -8.56
C VAL A 18 -3.95 2.74 -8.57
N LYS A 19 -4.65 2.47 -9.67
CA LYS A 19 -6.07 2.79 -9.85
C LYS A 19 -6.88 1.51 -9.89
N GLY A 20 -7.94 1.44 -9.10
CA GLY A 20 -8.82 0.28 -9.05
C GLY A 20 -10.10 0.59 -8.28
N ILE A 21 -10.82 -0.44 -7.88
CA ILE A 21 -12.04 -0.31 -7.08
C ILE A 21 -11.74 -0.74 -5.65
N CYS A 22 -12.10 0.09 -4.68
CA CYS A 22 -12.03 -0.28 -3.27
C CYS A 22 -12.98 -1.44 -2.98
N ASN A 23 -12.47 -2.50 -2.37
CA ASN A 23 -13.23 -3.69 -1.99
C ASN A 23 -13.25 -3.88 -0.46
N GLY A 24 -13.12 -2.77 0.27
CA GLY A 24 -13.12 -2.71 1.73
C GLY A 24 -11.77 -3.01 2.37
N PHE A 25 -11.84 -3.34 3.66
CA PHE A 25 -10.68 -3.53 4.52
C PHE A 25 -10.66 -4.93 5.12
N ARG A 26 -9.44 -5.43 5.36
CA ARG A 26 -9.20 -6.65 6.13
C ARG A 26 -8.28 -6.33 7.29
N GLN A 27 -8.58 -6.90 8.46
CA GLN A 27 -7.69 -6.86 9.60
C GLN A 27 -7.24 -8.26 9.99
N TYR A 28 -5.97 -8.38 10.41
CA TYR A 28 -5.43 -9.60 10.98
C TYR A 28 -4.35 -9.28 12.01
N THR A 29 -4.14 -10.22 12.94
CA THR A 29 -3.07 -10.11 13.94
C THR A 29 -1.85 -10.87 13.48
N ARG A 30 -0.69 -10.21 13.40
CA ARG A 30 0.60 -10.86 13.10
C ARG A 30 0.95 -11.83 14.23
N LYS A 31 0.96 -13.13 13.95
CA LYS A 31 1.23 -14.18 14.96
C LYS A 31 2.53 -13.98 15.75
N LYS A 32 3.57 -13.43 15.13
CA LYS A 32 4.89 -13.25 15.77
C LYS A 32 4.98 -12.00 16.65
N THR A 33 4.29 -10.92 16.30
CA THR A 33 4.43 -9.62 16.97
C THR A 33 3.21 -9.22 17.79
N GLY A 34 2.06 -9.88 17.59
CA GLY A 34 0.79 -9.50 18.20
C GLY A 34 0.17 -8.23 17.59
N GLU A 35 0.82 -7.63 16.60
CA GLU A 35 0.38 -6.39 15.97
C GLU A 35 -0.86 -6.62 15.11
N VAL A 36 -1.85 -5.73 15.25
CA VAL A 36 -3.03 -5.69 14.37
C VAL A 36 -2.66 -4.92 13.11
N VAL A 37 -2.72 -5.58 11.97
CA VAL A 37 -2.48 -5.00 10.65
C VAL A 37 -3.81 -4.75 9.97
N THR A 38 -3.97 -3.56 9.39
CA THR A 38 -5.10 -3.24 8.50
C THR A 38 -4.61 -3.22 7.06
N GLN A 39 -5.36 -3.87 6.17
CA GLN A 39 -5.11 -3.87 4.74
C GLN A 39 -6.30 -3.29 3.99
N LEU A 40 -6.02 -2.40 3.05
CA LEU A 40 -6.95 -1.95 2.02
C LEU A 40 -6.94 -2.97 0.88
N LEU A 41 -8.12 -3.39 0.44
CA LEU A 41 -8.30 -4.30 -0.70
C LEU A 41 -8.69 -3.48 -1.93
N ILE A 42 -7.88 -3.57 -3.00
CA ILE A 42 -8.18 -2.89 -4.27
C ILE A 42 -8.31 -3.92 -5.38
N ASN A 43 -9.48 -3.97 -6.02
CA ASN A 43 -9.69 -4.76 -7.23
C ASN A 43 -9.10 -4.02 -8.43
N LEU A 44 -8.14 -4.65 -9.10
CA LEU A 44 -7.52 -4.11 -10.31
C LEU A 44 -8.17 -4.73 -11.56
N PRO A 45 -8.41 -3.95 -12.62
CA PRO A 45 -8.85 -4.49 -13.89
C PRO A 45 -7.91 -5.59 -14.39
N GLY A 46 -8.45 -6.77 -14.70
CA GLY A 46 -7.69 -7.91 -15.20
C GLY A 46 -6.95 -8.73 -14.12
N ALA A 47 -7.02 -8.34 -12.84
CA ALA A 47 -6.51 -9.16 -11.74
C ALA A 47 -7.56 -10.16 -11.26
N THR A 48 -7.14 -11.40 -10.96
CA THR A 48 -8.02 -12.45 -10.42
C THR A 48 -8.27 -12.31 -8.91
N SER A 49 -7.53 -11.42 -8.24
CA SER A 49 -7.61 -11.20 -6.80
C SER A 49 -7.34 -9.73 -6.48
N SER A 50 -7.92 -9.25 -5.38
CA SER A 50 -7.65 -7.91 -4.86
C SER A 50 -6.17 -7.74 -4.50
N LEU A 51 -5.60 -6.60 -4.87
CA LEU A 51 -4.34 -6.13 -4.33
C LEU A 51 -4.52 -5.79 -2.85
N GLN A 52 -3.68 -6.36 -2.00
CA GLN A 52 -3.67 -6.10 -0.55
C GLN A 52 -2.59 -5.08 -0.23
N ILE A 53 -2.99 -3.97 0.38
CA ILE A 53 -2.10 -2.85 0.70
C ILE A 53 -2.16 -2.62 2.21
N GLU A 54 -1.05 -2.81 2.91
CA GLU A 54 -0.97 -2.48 4.34
C GLU A 54 -1.14 -0.98 4.55
N VAL A 55 -2.01 -0.62 5.48
CA VAL A 55 -2.38 0.76 5.78
C VAL A 55 -1.69 1.19 7.07
N PRO A 56 -0.93 2.30 7.09
CA PRO A 56 -0.31 2.83 8.29
C PRO A 56 -1.31 3.12 9.41
N THR A 57 -0.93 2.80 10.65
CA THR A 57 -1.72 3.14 11.83
C THR A 57 -2.01 4.64 11.88
N GLY A 58 -3.26 5.01 12.10
CA GLY A 58 -3.72 6.40 12.13
C GLY A 58 -4.13 6.97 10.77
N THR A 59 -4.07 6.19 9.68
CA THR A 59 -4.66 6.59 8.40
C THR A 59 -6.17 6.76 8.56
N ASP A 60 -6.71 7.87 8.05
CA ASP A 60 -8.14 8.12 7.98
C ASP A 60 -8.80 7.19 6.93
N LEU A 61 -9.44 6.12 7.42
CA LEU A 61 -10.07 5.10 6.59
C LEU A 61 -11.39 5.58 5.94
N THR A 62 -11.98 6.67 6.43
CA THR A 62 -13.26 7.18 5.91
C THR A 62 -13.16 7.69 4.47
N LYS A 63 -11.92 7.90 3.98
CA LYS A 63 -11.61 8.30 2.60
C LYS A 63 -11.78 7.19 1.57
N PHE A 64 -11.97 5.95 2.02
CA PHE A 64 -12.13 4.79 1.15
C PHE A 64 -13.55 4.23 1.32
N HIS A 65 -14.36 4.37 0.28
CA HIS A 65 -15.71 3.85 0.26
C HIS A 65 -15.77 2.56 -0.57
N ASP A 66 -16.51 1.58 -0.08
CA ASP A 66 -16.66 0.30 -0.77
C ASP A 66 -17.27 0.50 -2.15
N PHE A 67 -16.74 -0.26 -3.12
CA PHE A 67 -17.14 -0.24 -4.53
C PHE A 67 -16.89 1.09 -5.27
N GLU A 68 -16.14 2.02 -4.69
CA GLU A 68 -15.75 3.26 -5.37
C GLU A 68 -14.37 3.18 -6.03
N PRO A 69 -14.16 3.90 -7.16
CA PRO A 69 -12.84 4.05 -7.75
C PRO A 69 -11.88 4.76 -6.80
N VAL A 70 -10.69 4.19 -6.63
CA VAL A 70 -9.62 4.76 -5.81
C VAL A 70 -8.33 4.86 -6.59
N SER A 71 -7.55 5.89 -6.29
CA SER A 71 -6.20 6.10 -6.83
C SER A 71 -5.24 6.32 -5.66
N VAL A 72 -4.41 5.32 -5.37
CA VAL A 72 -3.51 5.34 -4.21
C VAL A 72 -2.06 5.25 -4.65
N LYS A 73 -1.17 5.93 -3.91
CA LYS A 73 0.27 5.72 -4.04
C LYS A 73 0.66 4.57 -3.11
N ILE A 74 1.34 3.57 -3.66
CA ILE A 74 1.82 2.41 -2.90
C ILE A 74 3.33 2.27 -3.01
N MET A 75 3.90 1.67 -1.98
CA MET A 75 5.32 1.34 -1.87
C MET A 75 5.47 -0.18 -1.74
N PRO A 76 6.25 -0.84 -2.63
CA PRO A 76 6.56 -2.26 -2.44
C PRO A 76 7.41 -2.47 -1.18
N SER A 77 7.05 -3.48 -0.40
CA SER A 77 7.85 -4.01 0.71
C SER A 77 8.77 -5.11 0.20
N PHE A 78 10.05 -5.06 0.58
CA PHE A 78 11.05 -6.04 0.17
C PHE A 78 11.61 -6.83 1.35
N TYR A 79 11.84 -8.12 1.13
CA TYR A 79 12.64 -8.98 1.99
C TYR A 79 13.58 -9.81 1.12
N GLU A 80 14.89 -9.75 1.40
CA GLU A 80 15.93 -10.44 0.64
C GLU A 80 15.84 -10.21 -0.89
N GLY A 81 15.55 -8.96 -1.29
CA GLY A 81 15.44 -8.57 -2.70
C GLY A 81 14.14 -8.97 -3.40
N ARG A 82 13.20 -9.61 -2.69
CA ARG A 82 11.90 -10.03 -3.23
C ARG A 82 10.78 -9.15 -2.70
N ILE A 83 9.81 -8.85 -3.56
CA ILE A 83 8.58 -8.18 -3.15
C ILE A 83 7.78 -9.15 -2.27
N ILE A 84 7.43 -8.70 -1.07
CA ILE A 84 6.63 -9.47 -0.11
C ILE A 84 5.27 -8.82 0.19
N GLY A 85 5.04 -7.59 -0.28
CA GLY A 85 3.78 -6.88 -0.05
C GLY A 85 3.85 -5.43 -0.53
N PHE A 86 2.83 -4.66 -0.19
CA PHE A 86 2.72 -3.24 -0.52
C PHE A 86 2.19 -2.46 0.68
N ASN A 87 2.71 -1.25 0.90
CA ASN A 87 2.22 -0.32 1.90
C ASN A 87 1.62 0.91 1.22
N LEU A 88 0.63 1.54 1.85
CA LEU A 88 0.17 2.86 1.48
C LEU A 88 1.27 3.88 1.77
N ALA A 89 1.56 4.75 0.80
CA ALA A 89 2.64 5.74 0.85
C ALA A 89 2.18 7.11 1.36
#